data_AF-A0A293LV25-F1
#
_entry.id   AF-A0A293LV25-F1
#
_cell.length_a   1.000
_cell.length_b   1.000
_cell.length_c   1.000
_cell.angle_alpha   90.00
_cell.angle_beta   90.00
_cell.angle_gamma   90.00
#
_symmetry.space_group_name_H-M   'P 1'
#
loop_
_entity.id
_entity.type
_entity.pdbx_description
1 polymer ?
#
loop_
_entity_poly.entity_id
_entity_poly.type
_entity_poly.pdbx_seq_one_letter_code
_entity_poly.pdbx_strand_id
1 'polypeptide(L)'
;MTFRRGSKDNGCCSVSFLKYMLYIFNFIFVLSGLAVLGVAIWTIVMKQHHLSLLATATYASTAYMLLLAGIIVIFVTVLGCVAVWRLDRCLLLGYTFLLLLIFLLEAVAGIIAYVYEEQVEQELKESLNATFTQSYFFDDARTSAIDDFHQSF
;
A
#
# COMPACT_ATOMS: atom_id res chain seq x y z
N MET A 1 -23.98 26.74 38.33
CA MET A 1 -23.21 26.32 37.14
C MET A 1 -23.38 24.82 36.95
N THR A 2 -24.18 24.38 35.97
CA THR A 2 -24.09 23.02 35.40
C THR A 2 -24.63 23.08 33.97
N PHE A 3 -23.72 23.29 33.03
CA PHE A 3 -23.97 23.35 31.60
C PHE A 3 -24.27 21.94 31.08
N ARG A 4 -25.53 21.50 31.15
CA ARG A 4 -25.98 20.27 30.48
C ARG A 4 -26.15 20.57 28.99
N ARG A 5 -25.08 20.33 28.24
CA ARG A 5 -25.06 20.38 26.78
C ARG A 5 -25.87 19.19 26.25
N GLY A 6 -27.17 19.40 26.05
CA GLY A 6 -28.02 18.48 25.30
C GLY A 6 -27.74 18.63 23.80
N SER A 7 -26.91 17.76 23.24
CA SER A 7 -26.80 17.60 21.79
C SER A 7 -27.66 16.41 21.35
N LYS A 8 -28.83 16.75 20.80
CA LYS A 8 -29.85 15.88 20.20
C LYS A 8 -29.30 14.96 19.09
N ASP A 9 -29.69 13.69 19.16
CA ASP A 9 -30.09 12.76 18.09
C ASP A 9 -29.80 13.09 16.61
N ASN A 10 -28.54 13.35 16.24
CA ASN A 10 -28.08 13.36 14.83
C ASN A 10 -27.11 12.20 14.52
N GLY A 11 -26.74 11.40 15.52
CA GLY A 11 -25.69 10.39 15.40
C GLY A 11 -26.11 9.07 14.73
N CYS A 12 -27.37 8.66 14.83
CA CYS A 12 -27.80 7.34 14.35
C CYS A 12 -27.86 7.26 12.81
N CYS A 13 -28.31 8.33 12.16
CA CYS A 13 -28.37 8.40 10.69
C CYS A 13 -26.98 8.56 10.07
N SER A 14 -26.11 9.36 10.70
CA SER A 14 -24.74 9.59 10.23
C SER A 14 -23.86 8.34 10.34
N VAL A 15 -23.98 7.56 11.43
CA VAL A 15 -23.20 6.31 11.59
C VAL A 15 -23.60 5.26 10.56
N SER A 16 -24.89 5.15 10.23
CA SER A 16 -25.37 4.24 9.17
C SER A 16 -24.87 4.67 7.79
N PHE A 17 -24.85 5.98 7.51
CA PHE A 17 -24.31 6.52 6.26
C PHE A 17 -22.80 6.30 6.12
N LEU A 18 -22.03 6.51 7.19
CA LEU A 18 -20.58 6.27 7.20
C LEU A 18 -20.25 4.79 6.98
N LYS A 19 -20.98 3.87 7.63
CA LYS A 19 -20.85 2.43 7.39
C LYS A 19 -21.07 2.06 5.93
N TYR A 20 -22.12 2.62 5.32
CA TYR A 20 -22.46 2.37 3.93
C TYR A 20 -21.39 2.91 2.97
N MET A 21 -20.93 4.15 3.18
CA MET A 21 -19.84 4.75 2.41
C MET A 21 -18.54 3.96 2.53
N LEU A 22 -18.17 3.54 3.74
CA LEU A 22 -16.95 2.76 3.97
C LEU A 22 -17.01 1.39 3.30
N TYR A 23 -18.18 0.74 3.30
CA TYR A 23 -18.38 -0.53 2.59
C TYR A 23 -18.19 -0.38 1.08
N ILE A 24 -18.79 0.66 0.48
CA ILE A 24 -18.62 0.96 -0.96
C ILE A 24 -17.16 1.27 -1.28
N PHE A 25 -16.52 2.12 -0.48
CA PHE A 25 -15.12 2.49 -0.69
C PHE A 25 -14.21 1.27 -0.59
N ASN A 26 -14.36 0.45 0.45
CA ASN A 26 -13.62 -0.80 0.60
C ASN A 26 -13.80 -1.72 -0.62
N PHE A 27 -15.03 -1.85 -1.13
CA PHE A 27 -15.30 -2.65 -2.33
C PHE A 27 -14.57 -2.13 -3.57
N ILE A 28 -14.52 -0.82 -3.78
CA ILE A 28 -13.76 -0.20 -4.88
C ILE A 28 -12.24 -0.43 -4.70
N PHE A 29 -11.74 -0.36 -3.45
CA PHE A 29 -10.35 -0.65 -3.13
C PHE A 29 -9.97 -2.11 -3.38
N VAL A 30 -10.87 -3.07 -3.08
CA VAL A 30 -10.66 -4.49 -3.47
C VAL A 30 -10.52 -4.61 -4.98
N LEU A 31 -11.47 -4.04 -5.74
CA LEU A 31 -11.48 -4.17 -7.20
C LEU A 31 -10.24 -3.53 -7.85
N SER A 32 -9.86 -2.34 -7.39
CA SER A 32 -8.64 -1.67 -7.85
C SER A 32 -7.38 -2.44 -7.46
N GLY A 33 -7.29 -2.96 -6.24
CA GLY A 33 -6.17 -3.81 -5.82
C GLY A 33 -6.02 -5.08 -6.66
N LEU A 34 -7.13 -5.75 -6.98
CA LEU A 34 -7.13 -6.93 -7.85
C LEU A 34 -6.71 -6.59 -9.28
N ALA A 35 -7.19 -5.46 -9.82
CA ALA A 35 -6.80 -4.98 -11.14
C ALA A 35 -5.30 -4.64 -11.21
N VAL A 36 -4.78 -3.92 -10.21
CA VAL A 36 -3.36 -3.55 -10.12
C VAL A 36 -2.48 -4.80 -10.01
N LEU A 37 -2.86 -5.77 -9.18
CA LEU A 37 -2.13 -7.05 -9.09
C LEU A 37 -2.17 -7.83 -10.41
N GLY A 38 -3.33 -7.86 -11.09
CA GLY A 38 -3.45 -8.48 -12.41
C GLY A 38 -2.47 -7.87 -13.42
N VAL A 39 -2.40 -6.53 -13.48
CA VAL A 39 -1.47 -5.80 -14.36
C VAL A 39 -0.01 -6.03 -13.94
N ALA A 40 0.28 -6.05 -12.64
CA ALA A 40 1.63 -6.30 -12.13
C ALA A 40 2.12 -7.71 -12.50
N ILE A 41 1.31 -8.73 -12.27
CA ILE A 41 1.61 -10.13 -12.62
C ILE A 41 1.75 -10.27 -14.13
N TRP A 42 0.80 -9.72 -14.91
CA TRP A 42 0.87 -9.74 -16.37
C TRP A 42 2.17 -9.16 -16.90
N THR A 43 2.59 -8.02 -16.33
CA THR A 43 3.84 -7.34 -16.69
C THR A 43 5.06 -8.20 -16.37
N ILE A 44 5.09 -8.86 -15.21
CA ILE A 44 6.20 -9.75 -14.81
C ILE A 44 6.29 -10.99 -15.71
N VAL A 45 5.15 -11.62 -16.01
CA VAL A 45 5.08 -12.83 -16.85
C VAL A 45 5.51 -12.53 -18.29
N MET A 46 5.09 -11.39 -18.87
CA MET A 46 5.54 -10.94 -20.19
C MET A 46 7.06 -10.74 -20.26
N LYS A 47 7.69 -10.26 -19.17
CA LYS A 47 9.15 -10.09 -19.12
C LYS A 47 9.93 -11.40 -19.01
N GLN A 48 9.36 -12.46 -18.46
CA GLN A 48 9.99 -13.78 -18.43
C GLN A 48 10.04 -14.43 -19.83
N HIS A 49 9.06 -14.15 -20.69
CA HIS A 49 8.98 -14.78 -22.01
C HIS A 49 9.84 -14.07 -23.09
N HIS A 50 10.02 -12.75 -22.98
CA HIS A 50 10.88 -11.97 -23.87
C HIS A 50 12.23 -11.70 -23.22
N LEU A 51 13.25 -12.41 -23.69
CA LEU A 51 14.67 -12.28 -23.35
C LEU A 51 15.10 -10.84 -22.99
N SER A 52 15.81 -10.74 -21.87
CA SER A 52 16.25 -9.59 -21.07
C SER A 52 16.99 -8.42 -21.75
N LEU A 53 16.77 -8.10 -23.02
CA LEU A 53 17.62 -7.14 -23.75
C LEU A 53 17.07 -5.71 -23.89
N LEU A 54 15.82 -5.43 -23.51
CA LEU A 54 15.27 -4.07 -23.63
C LEU A 54 14.32 -3.65 -22.50
N ALA A 55 14.34 -4.37 -21.38
CA ALA A 55 13.62 -3.97 -20.18
C ALA A 55 14.55 -3.10 -19.33
N THR A 56 14.61 -1.81 -19.61
CA THR A 56 15.28 -0.80 -18.78
C THR A 56 15.00 -1.11 -17.30
N ALA A 57 16.03 -1.13 -16.45
CA ALA A 57 15.93 -1.47 -15.03
C ALA A 57 14.82 -0.68 -14.29
N THR A 58 14.48 0.50 -14.82
CA THR A 58 13.36 1.33 -14.41
C THR A 58 12.01 0.60 -14.49
N TYR A 59 11.67 0.00 -15.64
CA TYR A 59 10.38 -0.68 -15.82
C TYR A 59 10.21 -1.93 -14.95
N ALA A 60 11.31 -2.64 -14.64
CA ALA A 60 11.26 -3.79 -13.74
C ALA A 60 11.01 -3.32 -12.29
N SER A 61 11.68 -2.25 -11.88
CA SER A 61 11.49 -1.63 -10.57
C SER A 61 10.05 -1.14 -10.37
N THR A 62 9.47 -0.48 -11.37
CA THR A 62 8.07 0.00 -11.31
C THR A 62 7.08 -1.16 -11.18
N ALA A 63 7.27 -2.26 -11.92
CA ALA A 63 6.39 -3.43 -11.85
C ALA A 63 6.42 -4.10 -10.47
N TYR A 64 7.60 -4.18 -9.85
CA TYR A 64 7.75 -4.73 -8.50
C TYR A 64 7.11 -3.81 -7.44
N MET A 65 7.26 -2.49 -7.58
CA MET A 65 6.59 -1.50 -6.72
C MET A 65 5.06 -1.60 -6.84
N LEU A 66 4.54 -1.77 -8.06
CA LEU A 66 3.10 -1.99 -8.32
C LEU A 66 2.59 -3.29 -7.67
N LEU A 67 3.38 -4.36 -7.73
CA LEU A 67 3.06 -5.63 -7.06
C LEU A 67 2.98 -5.42 -5.54
N LEU A 68 4.01 -4.81 -4.95
CA LEU A 68 4.07 -4.56 -3.51
C LEU A 68 2.93 -3.67 -3.04
N ALA A 69 2.66 -2.58 -3.77
CA ALA A 69 1.53 -1.68 -3.50
C ALA A 69 0.19 -2.43 -3.57
N GLY A 70 -0.02 -3.28 -4.58
CA GLY A 70 -1.23 -4.11 -4.70
C GLY A 70 -1.43 -5.05 -3.52
N ILE A 71 -0.37 -5.67 -3.00
CA ILE A 71 -0.42 -6.51 -1.80
C ILE A 71 -0.83 -5.69 -0.57
N ILE A 72 -0.21 -4.53 -0.36
CA ILE A 72 -0.52 -3.63 0.77
C ILE A 72 -1.98 -3.19 0.72
N VAL A 73 -2.48 -2.81 -0.45
CA VAL A 73 -3.89 -2.41 -0.65
C VAL A 73 -4.83 -3.55 -0.27
N ILE A 74 -4.57 -4.79 -0.69
CA ILE A 74 -5.39 -5.95 -0.29
C ILE A 74 -5.36 -6.15 1.23
N PHE A 75 -4.20 -6.08 1.87
CA PHE A 75 -4.08 -6.21 3.33
C PHE A 75 -4.89 -5.14 4.08
N VAL A 76 -4.75 -3.87 3.69
CA VAL A 76 -5.51 -2.75 4.27
C VAL A 76 -7.02 -2.98 4.09
N THR A 77 -7.41 -3.52 2.93
CA THR A 77 -8.81 -3.77 2.61
C THR A 77 -9.40 -4.92 3.43
N VAL A 78 -8.64 -5.99 3.65
CA VAL A 78 -9.01 -7.11 4.56
C VAL A 78 -9.12 -6.62 6.00
N LEU A 79 -8.19 -5.79 6.47
CA LEU A 79 -8.27 -5.16 7.79
C LEU A 79 -9.52 -4.26 7.91
N GLY A 80 -9.89 -3.56 6.84
CA GLY A 80 -11.15 -2.82 6.75
C GLY A 80 -12.39 -3.71 6.87
N CYS A 81 -12.40 -4.88 6.24
CA CYS A 81 -13.47 -5.86 6.40
C CYS A 81 -13.57 -6.37 7.85
N VAL A 82 -12.44 -6.64 8.50
CA VAL A 82 -12.39 -7.02 9.92
C VAL A 82 -12.90 -5.90 10.83
N ALA A 83 -12.58 -4.63 10.52
CA ALA A 83 -13.07 -3.47 11.24
C ALA A 83 -14.60 -3.27 11.10
N VAL A 84 -15.18 -3.61 9.94
CA VAL A 84 -16.64 -3.62 9.73
C VAL A 84 -17.31 -4.77 10.49
N TRP A 85 -16.67 -5.94 10.53
CA TRP A 85 -17.18 -7.11 11.26
C TRP A 85 -17.13 -6.93 12.78
N ARG A 86 -16.17 -6.17 13.31
CA ARG A 86 -16.15 -5.81 14.74
C ARG A 86 -17.29 -4.81 15.02
N LEU A 87 -18.31 -5.27 15.74
CA LEU A 87 -19.52 -4.53 16.08
C LEU A 87 -19.30 -3.40 17.11
N ASP A 88 -18.11 -2.83 17.19
CA ASP A 88 -17.77 -1.72 18.10
C ASP A 88 -17.84 -0.39 17.37
N ARG A 89 -18.80 0.46 17.75
CA ARG A 89 -19.03 1.77 17.11
C ARG A 89 -17.81 2.70 17.23
N CYS A 90 -17.07 2.62 18.32
CA CYS A 90 -15.85 3.42 18.53
C CYS A 90 -14.73 3.00 17.58
N LEU A 91 -14.56 1.69 17.36
CA LEU A 91 -13.52 1.16 16.48
C LEU A 91 -13.79 1.55 15.02
N LEU A 92 -15.06 1.45 14.59
CA LEU A 92 -15.47 1.81 13.23
C LEU A 92 -15.31 3.31 12.95
N LEU A 93 -15.61 4.16 13.94
CA LEU A 93 -15.39 5.61 13.83
C LEU A 93 -13.90 5.95 13.75
N GLY A 94 -13.08 5.33 14.60
CA GLY A 94 -11.61 5.52 14.58
C GLY A 94 -11.00 5.08 13.25
N TYR A 95 -11.43 3.94 12.72
CA TYR A 95 -10.97 3.44 11.42
C TYR A 95 -11.38 4.36 10.27
N THR A 96 -12.61 4.89 10.30
CA THR A 96 -13.08 5.86 9.30
C THR A 96 -12.28 7.15 9.35
N PHE A 97 -12.00 7.66 10.56
CA PHE A 97 -11.18 8.87 10.74
C PHE A 97 -9.75 8.66 10.25
N LEU A 98 -9.16 7.50 10.55
CA LEU A 98 -7.81 7.14 10.11
C LEU A 98 -7.74 7.00 8.58
N LEU A 99 -8.72 6.36 7.94
CA LEU A 99 -8.79 6.31 6.47
C LEU A 99 -8.93 7.69 5.84
N LEU A 100 -9.77 8.55 6.41
CA LEU A 100 -9.91 9.93 5.92
C LEU A 100 -8.60 10.70 6.05
N LEU A 101 -7.87 10.51 7.16
CA LEU A 101 -6.54 11.10 7.35
C LEU A 101 -5.54 10.58 6.30
N ILE A 102 -5.53 9.27 6.04
CA ILE A 102 -4.67 8.67 4.99
C ILE A 102 -5.03 9.27 3.62
N PHE A 103 -6.30 9.40 3.28
CA PHE A 103 -6.73 9.99 2.01
C PHE A 103 -6.26 11.44 1.84
N LEU A 104 -6.30 12.24 2.91
CA LEU A 104 -5.75 13.59 2.89
C LEU A 104 -4.23 13.60 2.70
N LEU A 105 -3.52 12.70 3.39
CA LEU A 105 -2.07 12.55 3.24
C LEU A 105 -1.70 12.10 1.82
N GLU A 106 -2.44 11.15 1.26
CA GLU A 106 -2.26 10.63 -0.09
C GLU A 106 -2.56 11.72 -1.14
N ALA A 107 -3.60 12.55 -0.92
CA ALA A 107 -3.88 13.70 -1.78
C ALA A 107 -2.74 14.74 -1.74
N VAL A 108 -2.22 15.06 -0.56
CA VAL A 108 -1.07 15.96 -0.41
C VAL A 108 0.18 15.36 -1.07
N ALA A 109 0.45 14.07 -0.85
CA ALA A 109 1.54 13.36 -1.49
C ALA A 109 1.40 13.35 -3.02
N GLY A 110 0.19 13.16 -3.55
CA GLY A 110 -0.10 13.21 -4.98
C GLY A 110 0.13 14.59 -5.59
N ILE A 111 -0.26 15.66 -4.88
CA ILE A 111 0.03 17.05 -5.31
C ILE A 111 1.54 17.29 -5.30
N ILE A 112 2.25 16.86 -4.26
CA ILE A 112 3.72 16.99 -4.18
C ILE A 112 4.37 16.20 -5.31
N ALA A 113 3.97 14.95 -5.54
CA ALA A 113 4.49 14.10 -6.62
C ALA A 113 4.27 14.74 -8.00
N TYR A 114 3.11 15.36 -8.23
CA TYR A 114 2.81 16.06 -9.47
C TYR A 114 3.70 17.31 -9.67
N VAL A 115 3.93 18.08 -8.61
CA VAL A 115 4.73 19.32 -8.70
C VAL A 115 6.24 19.02 -8.80
N TYR A 116 6.71 17.93 -8.17
CA TYR A 116 8.13 17.60 -8.04
C TYR A 116 8.54 16.34 -8.81
N GLU A 117 7.80 15.97 -9.86
CA GLU A 117 7.98 14.72 -10.63
C GLU A 117 9.46 14.45 -10.98
N GLU A 118 10.19 15.45 -11.45
CA GLU A 118 11.60 15.31 -11.85
C GLU A 118 12.56 15.10 -10.66
N GLN A 119 12.26 15.69 -9.49
CA GLN A 119 13.09 15.57 -8.29
C GLN A 119 12.81 14.27 -7.53
N VAL A 120 11.53 13.89 -7.45
CA VAL A 120 11.08 12.65 -6.80
C VAL A 120 11.70 11.44 -7.49
N GLU A 121 11.80 11.42 -8.83
CA GLU A 121 12.42 10.30 -9.53
C GLU A 121 13.89 10.06 -9.14
N GLN A 122 14.67 11.12 -8.91
CA GLN A 122 16.10 10.99 -8.58
C GLN A 122 16.30 10.50 -7.16
N GLU A 123 15.63 11.12 -6.19
CA GLU A 123 15.66 10.75 -4.77
C GLU A 123 15.14 9.32 -4.52
N LEU A 124 14.07 8.93 -5.23
CA LEU A 124 13.51 7.58 -5.12
C LEU A 124 14.49 6.55 -5.69
N LYS A 125 15.16 6.84 -6.83
CA LYS A 125 16.17 5.94 -7.43
C LYS A 125 17.35 5.74 -6.50
N GLU A 126 17.85 6.80 -5.85
CA GLU A 126 18.95 6.68 -4.89
C GLU A 126 18.54 5.93 -3.62
N SER A 127 17.38 6.25 -3.05
CA SER A 127 16.86 5.58 -1.84
C SER A 127 16.52 4.11 -2.06
N LEU A 128 15.93 3.79 -3.22
CA LEU A 128 15.66 2.40 -3.62
C LEU A 128 16.95 1.64 -3.86
N ASN A 129 17.95 2.22 -4.53
CA ASN A 129 19.22 1.55 -4.76
C ASN A 129 19.97 1.29 -3.44
N ALA A 130 20.01 2.27 -2.54
CA ALA A 130 20.61 2.11 -1.21
C ALA A 130 19.88 1.03 -0.39
N THR A 131 18.54 1.05 -0.36
CA THR A 131 17.73 0.10 0.41
C THR A 131 17.78 -1.31 -0.20
N PHE A 132 17.76 -1.42 -1.53
CA PHE A 132 17.87 -2.70 -2.23
C PHE A 132 19.25 -3.31 -2.01
N THR A 133 20.34 -2.53 -2.14
CA THR A 133 21.71 -2.98 -1.87
C THR A 133 21.86 -3.41 -0.41
N GLN A 134 21.32 -2.64 0.53
CA GLN A 134 21.42 -2.97 1.95
C GLN A 134 20.57 -4.19 2.34
N SER A 135 19.37 -4.32 1.80
CA SER A 135 18.52 -5.50 2.04
C SER A 135 19.07 -6.75 1.36
N TYR A 136 19.76 -6.62 0.22
CA TYR A 136 20.51 -7.72 -0.40
C TYR A 136 21.70 -8.14 0.47
N PHE A 137 22.39 -7.19 1.10
CA PHE A 137 23.49 -7.47 2.05
C PHE A 137 23.06 -8.27 3.28
N PHE A 138 21.81 -8.11 3.76
CA PHE A 138 21.27 -8.93 4.85
C PHE A 138 20.95 -10.38 4.43
N ASP A 139 20.72 -10.63 3.14
CA ASP A 139 20.52 -11.99 2.59
C ASP A 139 21.84 -12.65 2.18
N ASP A 140 22.81 -11.88 1.67
CA ASP A 140 24.16 -12.33 1.34
C ASP A 140 24.99 -12.66 2.61
N ALA A 141 24.78 -11.93 3.71
CA ALA A 141 25.39 -12.27 5.00
C ALA A 141 24.93 -13.63 5.56
N ARG A 142 23.78 -14.17 5.08
CA ARG A 142 23.38 -15.57 5.35
C ARG A 142 23.80 -16.55 4.26
N THR A 143 24.04 -16.08 3.03
CA THR A 143 24.43 -16.93 1.89
C THR A 143 25.95 -17.16 1.84
N SER A 144 26.76 -16.23 2.34
CA SER A 144 28.21 -16.40 2.46
C SER A 144 28.62 -17.51 3.44
N ALA A 145 27.79 -17.81 4.45
CA ALA A 145 28.01 -18.96 5.33
C ALA A 145 27.62 -20.31 4.70
N ILE A 146 26.82 -20.33 3.64
CA ILE A 146 26.44 -21.57 2.93
C ILE A 146 27.46 -21.89 1.83
N ASP A 147 28.03 -20.86 1.19
CA ASP A 147 29.06 -21.03 0.15
C ASP A 147 30.38 -21.59 0.71
N ASP A 148 30.75 -21.22 1.95
CA ASP A 148 31.96 -21.70 2.62
C ASP A 148 31.88 -23.19 3.02
N PHE A 149 30.67 -23.75 3.18
CA PHE A 149 30.47 -25.19 3.40
C PHE A 149 30.42 -26.01 2.09
N HIS A 150 30.16 -25.38 0.94
CA HIS A 150 30.20 -26.06 -0.36
C HIS A 150 31.61 -26.13 -0.97
N GLN A 151 32.57 -25.34 -0.48
CA GLN A 151 33.95 -25.36 -0.94
C GLN A 151 34.86 -26.32 -0.15
N SER A 152 34.35 -26.95 0.92
CA SER A 152 35.10 -27.89 1.78
C SER A 152 34.87 -29.38 1.48
N PHE A 153 34.29 -29.73 0.32
CA PHE A 153 34.24 -31.11 -0.19
C PHE A 153 34.56 -31.17 -1.69
#